data_AF-A0A257YHL3-F1
#
_entry.id   AF-A0A257YHL3-F1
#
_cell.length_a   1.000
_cell.length_b   1.000
_cell.length_c   1.000
_cell.angle_alpha   90.00
_cell.angle_beta   90.00
_cell.angle_gamma   90.00
#
_symmetry.space_group_name_H-M   'P 1'
#
loop_
_entity.id
_entity.type
_entity.pdbx_description
1 polymer ?
#
loop_
_entity_poly.entity_id
_entity_poly.type
_entity_poly.pdbx_seq_one_letter_code
_entity_poly.pdbx_strand_id
1 'polypeptide(L)'
;MTVMRLRLGQHVCSVLLTATLMLGAGSSAAAQESHAGHSDAATQPRPTALKQVRWSDPAAWPGRKVPAEGDAVTIARDTHVVLDVAPPALRSLTVDGKLSFSNERDLELATEWIYLRGGELEIGTEARPHTRQAVITLTDTVPGEDLNTMGDRGIMLMGGTLSLHGDRTHTWSKLAKTAEAGATRIEVLDASGWRRGDAIVLASTDFDPRQAEKRTVAAVSGNTLTLDKPLEYMHFGAVTFGVDQRGEVGLLTRNIRVQASEDAEQTYRGGHIMAMAGSKVQVSGVELTRMGQHLTLARYPMHWHLIGEGQGQYIKNAAIHDTYSRCVTVHGTNNVTVENNVTYNTVGHCFFLEDAVETGNQFVRNLGIQTKCHPTLPCGAASPARARSRSCFPRTTRRQRSGSPIPTTSTATTSRRGRTWSASGSPCPNIRPASSKAPTSARTPGRAAPRCASSAATPRTPTSTD
;
A
#
# COMPACT_ATOMS: atom_id res chain seq x y z
N MET A 1 41.05 -4.68 67.21
CA MET A 1 41.13 -6.15 67.11
C MET A 1 41.27 -6.48 65.63
N THR A 2 42.46 -6.67 65.05
CA THR A 2 43.39 -7.82 65.11
C THR A 2 43.49 -8.37 63.68
N VAL A 3 44.64 -8.09 63.04
CA VAL A 3 45.39 -8.92 62.05
C VAL A 3 44.78 -9.00 60.62
N MET A 4 45.31 -8.35 59.57
CA MET A 4 46.64 -8.43 58.91
C MET A 4 46.94 -9.78 58.26
N ARG A 5 47.05 -9.84 56.93
CA ARG A 5 48.27 -10.24 56.17
C ARG A 5 48.00 -10.59 54.70
N LEU A 6 48.59 -9.77 53.83
CA LEU A 6 49.16 -10.17 52.54
C LEU A 6 50.14 -11.34 52.73
N ARG A 7 50.27 -12.20 51.71
CA ARG A 7 51.58 -12.73 51.29
C ARG A 7 51.63 -13.11 49.81
N LEU A 8 52.81 -12.85 49.28
CA LEU A 8 53.33 -12.90 47.93
C LEU A 8 54.12 -14.21 47.70
N GLY A 9 54.33 -14.60 46.44
CA GLY A 9 55.43 -15.48 45.99
C GLY A 9 55.02 -16.34 44.79
N GLN A 10 55.42 -16.08 43.53
CA GLN A 10 56.73 -16.11 42.84
C GLN A 10 57.15 -17.47 42.24
N HIS A 11 57.67 -17.36 40.99
CA HIS A 11 58.57 -18.26 40.21
C HIS A 11 57.90 -19.17 39.14
N VAL A 12 58.41 -19.40 37.90
CA VAL A 12 59.64 -19.01 37.14
C VAL A 12 59.55 -19.56 35.68
N CYS A 13 60.18 -18.87 34.69
CA CYS A 13 60.76 -19.30 33.37
C CYS A 13 59.91 -20.01 32.27
N SER A 14 60.11 -19.91 30.95
CA SER A 14 61.24 -19.56 30.03
C SER A 14 60.69 -18.94 28.72
N VAL A 15 61.21 -17.84 28.16
CA VAL A 15 62.27 -17.67 27.12
C VAL A 15 62.14 -18.52 25.84
N LEU A 16 61.85 -17.90 24.68
CA LEU A 16 62.74 -17.83 23.50
C LEU A 16 62.17 -16.98 22.34
N LEU A 17 63.11 -16.44 21.55
CA LEU A 17 63.06 -15.26 20.69
C LEU A 17 63.24 -15.68 19.19
N THR A 18 62.91 -14.75 18.28
CA THR A 18 63.32 -14.64 16.84
C THR A 18 62.56 -15.51 15.82
N ALA A 19 62.32 -15.14 14.54
CA ALA A 19 62.94 -14.15 13.66
C ALA A 19 61.99 -13.70 12.52
N THR A 20 62.39 -12.60 11.86
CA THR A 20 61.73 -11.80 10.81
C THR A 20 62.06 -12.24 9.36
N LEU A 21 61.15 -12.01 8.40
CA LEU A 21 61.28 -11.62 6.95
C LEU A 21 60.15 -12.27 6.11
N MET A 22 59.14 -11.58 5.57
CA MET A 22 59.07 -10.62 4.43
C MET A 22 58.65 -11.26 3.09
N LEU A 23 57.71 -10.56 2.41
CA LEU A 23 57.23 -10.67 1.02
C LEU A 23 56.37 -11.91 0.71
N GLY A 24 55.17 -11.84 0.11
CA GLY A 24 54.43 -10.78 -0.56
C GLY A 24 53.58 -11.45 -1.65
N ALA A 25 52.26 -11.25 -1.66
CA ALA A 25 51.39 -11.43 -2.83
C ALA A 25 49.98 -10.96 -2.46
N GLY A 26 49.38 -10.12 -3.30
CA GLY A 26 48.14 -9.42 -3.03
C GLY A 26 46.92 -10.32 -2.90
N SER A 27 46.04 -9.97 -1.98
CA SER A 27 44.66 -10.48 -1.96
C SER A 27 43.83 -9.66 -2.94
N SER A 28 43.76 -10.13 -4.18
CA SER A 28 42.68 -9.82 -5.10
C SER A 28 41.42 -10.60 -4.72
N ALA A 29 40.30 -9.89 -4.70
CA ALA A 29 38.92 -10.34 -4.84
C ALA A 29 38.63 -11.85 -4.86
N ALA A 30 37.90 -12.31 -3.85
CA ALA A 30 36.89 -13.37 -4.00
C ALA A 30 35.64 -12.92 -3.25
N ALA A 31 34.78 -12.19 -3.97
CA ALA A 31 33.36 -12.22 -3.71
C ALA A 31 32.81 -13.56 -4.22
N GLN A 32 31.70 -13.99 -3.62
CA GLN A 32 30.80 -15.05 -4.10
C GLN A 32 31.25 -16.49 -3.83
N GLU A 33 30.73 -17.07 -2.74
CA GLU A 33 30.22 -18.45 -2.64
C GLU A 33 29.93 -18.79 -1.18
N SER A 34 28.69 -18.57 -0.70
CA SER A 34 28.09 -19.35 0.40
C SER A 34 26.61 -19.03 0.66
N HIS A 35 25.78 -19.01 -0.39
CA HIS A 35 24.33 -19.19 -0.23
C HIS A 35 23.83 -20.27 -1.18
N ALA A 36 24.41 -21.46 -1.07
CA ALA A 36 23.85 -22.70 -1.57
C ALA A 36 23.91 -23.70 -0.41
N GLY A 37 22.84 -23.74 0.40
CA GLY A 37 22.86 -24.56 1.61
C GLY A 37 21.64 -24.44 2.50
N HIS A 38 20.44 -24.26 1.95
CA HIS A 38 19.19 -24.55 2.64
C HIS A 38 18.24 -25.29 1.68
N SER A 39 18.63 -26.52 1.34
CA SER A 39 17.72 -27.56 0.89
C SER A 39 17.67 -28.65 1.95
N ASP A 40 16.48 -29.21 2.14
CA ASP A 40 16.13 -30.35 3.00
C ASP A 40 15.58 -30.03 4.39
N ALA A 41 14.57 -29.17 4.45
CA ALA A 41 13.37 -29.57 5.18
C ALA A 41 12.45 -30.28 4.18
N ALA A 42 12.42 -31.61 4.24
CA ALA A 42 11.55 -32.43 3.41
C ALA A 42 10.11 -31.91 3.51
N THR A 43 9.67 -31.20 2.47
CA THR A 43 8.29 -30.72 2.36
C THR A 43 7.45 -31.95 2.11
N GLN A 44 6.91 -32.51 3.18
CA GLN A 44 5.90 -33.57 3.10
C GLN A 44 4.84 -33.15 2.07
N PRO A 45 4.50 -33.98 1.07
CA PRO A 45 3.57 -33.60 0.03
C PRO A 45 2.23 -33.13 0.63
N ARG A 46 1.60 -32.11 0.02
CA ARG A 46 0.28 -31.62 0.46
C ARG A 46 -0.71 -32.78 0.33
N PRO A 47 -1.59 -33.01 1.33
CA PRO A 47 -2.61 -34.06 1.23
C PRO A 47 -3.44 -33.91 -0.04
N THR A 48 -3.74 -35.02 -0.71
CA THR A 48 -4.46 -35.05 -2.00
C THR A 48 -5.93 -34.63 -1.88
N ALA A 49 -6.50 -34.74 -0.68
CA ALA A 49 -7.85 -34.29 -0.35
C ALA A 49 -7.87 -33.70 1.07
N LEU A 50 -8.64 -32.63 1.27
CA LEU A 50 -8.87 -32.03 2.57
C LEU A 50 -10.20 -32.52 3.12
N LYS A 51 -10.21 -32.94 4.40
CA LYS A 51 -11.45 -33.21 5.12
C LYS A 51 -12.12 -31.88 5.45
N GLN A 52 -13.26 -31.61 4.83
CA GLN A 52 -14.03 -30.40 5.10
C GLN A 52 -14.85 -30.55 6.39
N VAL A 53 -14.73 -29.56 7.28
CA VAL A 53 -15.45 -29.48 8.56
C VAL A 53 -15.93 -28.05 8.80
N ARG A 54 -16.94 -27.87 9.65
CA ARG A 54 -17.41 -26.55 10.09
C ARG A 54 -16.68 -26.12 11.36
N TRP A 55 -16.42 -24.83 11.51
CA TRP A 55 -15.84 -24.29 12.73
C TRP A 55 -16.74 -24.55 13.94
N SER A 56 -18.06 -24.44 13.75
CA SER A 56 -19.04 -24.68 14.80
C SER A 56 -19.17 -26.13 15.27
N ASP A 57 -18.62 -27.11 14.52
CA ASP A 57 -18.69 -28.53 14.87
C ASP A 57 -17.67 -28.86 15.95
N PRO A 58 -18.07 -29.24 17.18
CA PRO A 58 -17.13 -29.60 18.22
C PRO A 58 -16.24 -30.78 17.81
N ALA A 59 -16.73 -31.71 16.98
CA ALA A 59 -15.96 -32.86 16.51
C ALA A 59 -14.80 -32.49 15.56
N ALA A 60 -14.76 -31.25 15.06
CA ALA A 60 -13.64 -30.73 14.28
C ALA A 60 -12.40 -30.43 15.16
N TRP A 61 -12.58 -30.34 16.48
CA TRP A 61 -11.57 -29.79 17.38
C TRP A 61 -11.07 -30.81 18.43
N PRO A 62 -9.82 -30.67 18.90
CA PRO A 62 -9.30 -31.48 20.00
C PRO A 62 -10.22 -31.41 21.23
N GLY A 63 -10.43 -32.56 21.89
CA GLY A 63 -11.30 -32.64 23.07
C GLY A 63 -12.78 -32.41 22.80
N ARG A 64 -13.20 -32.37 21.52
CA ARG A 64 -14.59 -32.08 21.11
C ARG A 64 -15.11 -30.75 21.64
N LYS A 65 -14.25 -29.73 21.63
CA LYS A 65 -14.57 -28.40 22.14
C LYS A 65 -14.19 -27.34 21.11
N VAL A 66 -15.17 -26.54 20.69
CA VAL A 66 -14.94 -25.39 19.80
C VAL A 66 -14.00 -24.39 20.49
N PRO A 67 -13.05 -23.76 19.77
CA PRO A 67 -12.13 -22.78 20.34
C PRO A 67 -12.85 -21.67 21.10
N ALA A 68 -12.33 -21.35 22.28
CA ALA A 68 -12.80 -20.31 23.18
C ALA A 68 -11.91 -19.06 23.09
N GLU A 69 -12.30 -18.02 23.82
CA GLU A 69 -11.52 -16.77 23.92
C GLU A 69 -10.10 -17.05 24.43
N GLY A 70 -9.10 -16.46 23.77
CA GLY A 70 -7.70 -16.63 24.13
C GLY A 70 -7.07 -17.97 23.73
N ASP A 71 -7.79 -18.84 23.03
CA ASP A 71 -7.21 -20.09 22.53
C ASP A 71 -6.27 -19.83 21.35
N ALA A 72 -5.15 -20.56 21.32
CA ALA A 72 -4.26 -20.64 20.16
C ALA A 72 -4.69 -21.80 19.26
N VAL A 73 -5.14 -21.50 18.04
CA VAL A 73 -5.78 -22.45 17.15
C VAL A 73 -4.84 -22.87 16.04
N THR A 74 -4.78 -24.18 15.74
CA THR A 74 -4.06 -24.72 14.57
C THR A 74 -5.01 -25.53 13.69
N ILE A 75 -5.08 -25.18 12.40
CA ILE A 75 -5.80 -25.95 11.39
C ILE A 75 -4.81 -26.88 10.68
N ALA A 76 -4.98 -28.18 10.88
CA ALA A 76 -4.08 -29.21 10.37
C ALA A 76 -4.06 -29.30 8.84
N ARG A 77 -2.94 -29.81 8.29
CA ARG A 77 -2.64 -29.86 6.84
C ARG A 77 -3.68 -30.59 5.98
N ASP A 78 -4.38 -31.55 6.57
CA ASP A 78 -5.39 -32.41 5.93
C ASP A 78 -6.82 -31.91 6.13
N THR A 79 -6.99 -30.74 6.74
CA THR A 79 -8.28 -30.22 7.15
C THR A 79 -8.62 -28.91 6.43
N HIS A 80 -9.86 -28.82 5.96
CA HIS A 80 -10.48 -27.59 5.47
C HIS A 80 -11.57 -27.17 6.45
N VAL A 81 -11.32 -26.13 7.23
CA VAL A 81 -12.31 -25.56 8.15
C VAL A 81 -13.07 -24.45 7.44
N VAL A 82 -14.40 -24.53 7.48
CA VAL A 82 -15.30 -23.45 7.07
C VAL A 82 -15.70 -22.65 8.31
N LEU A 83 -15.31 -21.38 8.39
CA LEU A 83 -15.78 -20.45 9.42
C LEU A 83 -17.25 -20.13 9.16
N ASP A 84 -18.15 -20.74 9.91
CA ASP A 84 -19.61 -20.61 9.76
C ASP A 84 -20.27 -19.86 10.92
N VAL A 85 -19.49 -19.54 11.96
CA VAL A 85 -19.86 -18.72 13.11
C VAL A 85 -18.69 -17.80 13.44
N ALA A 86 -18.97 -16.60 13.98
CA ALA A 86 -17.93 -15.73 14.49
C ALA A 86 -17.37 -16.33 15.80
N PRO A 87 -16.09 -16.71 15.87
CA PRO A 87 -15.50 -17.20 17.11
C PRO A 87 -15.29 -16.05 18.10
N PRO A 88 -15.17 -16.34 19.40
CA PRO A 88 -14.62 -15.36 20.34
C PRO A 88 -13.18 -14.98 19.94
N ALA A 89 -12.67 -13.87 20.48
CA ALA A 89 -11.32 -13.38 20.15
C ALA A 89 -10.26 -14.45 20.48
N LEU A 90 -9.55 -14.91 19.46
CA LEU A 90 -8.54 -15.95 19.59
C LEU A 90 -7.20 -15.34 19.96
N ARG A 91 -6.35 -16.10 20.66
CA ARG A 91 -4.96 -15.68 20.85
C ARG A 91 -4.20 -15.67 19.54
N SER A 92 -4.28 -16.74 18.77
CA SER A 92 -3.60 -16.84 17.48
C SER A 92 -4.22 -17.91 16.59
N LEU A 93 -3.94 -17.82 15.29
CA LEU A 93 -4.40 -18.79 14.31
C LEU A 93 -3.24 -19.22 13.39
N THR A 94 -2.86 -20.50 13.47
CA THR A 94 -1.96 -21.13 12.50
C THR A 94 -2.75 -21.97 11.51
N VAL A 95 -2.54 -21.76 10.22
CA VAL A 95 -3.23 -22.48 9.14
C VAL A 95 -2.21 -23.27 8.34
N ASP A 96 -2.17 -24.59 8.57
CA ASP A 96 -1.38 -25.53 7.78
C ASP A 96 -2.23 -26.17 6.65
N GLY A 97 -3.54 -26.27 6.87
CA GLY A 97 -4.53 -26.75 5.91
C GLY A 97 -5.22 -25.60 5.16
N LYS A 98 -6.55 -25.52 5.25
CA LYS A 98 -7.33 -24.43 4.68
C LYS A 98 -8.36 -23.88 5.67
N LEU A 99 -8.45 -22.56 5.76
CA LEU A 99 -9.56 -21.83 6.38
C LEU A 99 -10.32 -21.09 5.28
N SER A 100 -11.64 -21.25 5.23
CA SER A 100 -12.50 -20.43 4.37
C SER A 100 -13.63 -19.77 5.15
N PHE A 101 -13.98 -18.54 4.83
CA PHE A 101 -15.18 -17.90 5.40
C PHE A 101 -16.45 -18.37 4.68
N SER A 102 -17.47 -18.76 5.44
CA SER A 102 -18.79 -19.06 4.88
C SER A 102 -19.40 -17.82 4.24
N ASN A 103 -19.92 -17.94 3.02
CA ASN A 103 -20.58 -16.85 2.30
C ASN A 103 -22.09 -16.75 2.60
N GLU A 104 -22.56 -17.37 3.70
CA GLU A 104 -23.97 -17.42 4.05
C GLU A 104 -24.40 -16.28 4.99
N ARG A 105 -23.46 -15.71 5.76
CA ARG A 105 -23.70 -14.66 6.74
C ARG A 105 -22.50 -13.74 6.91
N ASP A 106 -22.72 -12.62 7.58
CA ASP A 106 -21.65 -11.72 7.98
C ASP A 106 -20.84 -12.36 9.13
N LEU A 107 -19.51 -12.26 9.06
CA LEU A 107 -18.58 -12.91 9.98
C LEU A 107 -17.44 -11.96 10.38
N GLU A 108 -17.04 -12.07 11.64
CA GLU A 108 -15.85 -11.42 12.16
C GLU A 108 -14.92 -12.46 12.81
N LEU A 109 -13.62 -12.29 12.60
CA LEU A 109 -12.55 -13.05 13.24
C LEU A 109 -11.60 -12.05 13.91
N ALA A 110 -11.56 -12.06 15.24
CA ALA A 110 -10.58 -11.31 16.02
C ALA A 110 -9.47 -12.26 16.48
N THR A 111 -8.22 -11.90 16.21
CA THR A 111 -7.04 -12.66 16.64
C THR A 111 -5.80 -11.78 16.64
N GLU A 112 -4.74 -12.10 17.39
CA GLU A 112 -3.51 -11.31 17.30
C GLU A 112 -2.83 -11.46 15.95
N TRP A 113 -2.74 -12.70 15.44
CA TRP A 113 -2.10 -12.96 14.15
C TRP A 113 -2.64 -14.23 13.49
N ILE A 114 -2.51 -14.25 12.16
CA ILE A 114 -2.79 -15.40 11.32
C ILE A 114 -1.50 -15.82 10.61
N TYR A 115 -1.06 -17.06 10.83
CA TYR A 115 0.13 -17.62 10.22
C TYR A 115 -0.22 -18.70 9.19
N LEU A 116 -0.02 -18.41 7.91
CA LEU A 116 -0.23 -19.36 6.81
C LEU A 116 1.06 -20.13 6.56
N ARG A 117 1.24 -21.23 7.29
CA ARG A 117 2.42 -22.10 7.20
C ARG A 117 2.17 -23.19 6.15
N GLY A 118 2.29 -22.80 4.88
CA GLY A 118 1.94 -23.66 3.75
C GLY A 118 0.43 -23.87 3.52
N GLY A 119 -0.41 -23.39 4.42
CA GLY A 119 -1.87 -23.45 4.30
C GLY A 119 -2.48 -22.27 3.55
N GLU A 120 -3.80 -22.20 3.55
CA GLU A 120 -4.59 -21.26 2.75
C GLU A 120 -5.66 -20.56 3.58
N LEU A 121 -5.72 -19.23 3.47
CA LEU A 121 -6.85 -18.42 3.94
C LEU A 121 -7.65 -17.93 2.73
N GLU A 122 -8.92 -18.32 2.67
CA GLU A 122 -9.84 -18.00 1.60
C GLU A 122 -11.06 -17.19 2.09
N ILE A 123 -11.30 -16.03 1.48
CA ILE A 123 -12.55 -15.28 1.65
C ILE A 123 -13.08 -14.94 0.26
N GLY A 124 -13.90 -15.83 -0.29
CA GLY A 124 -14.27 -15.80 -1.70
C GLY A 124 -13.13 -16.23 -2.62
N THR A 125 -13.46 -16.37 -3.89
CA THR A 125 -12.50 -16.71 -4.96
C THR A 125 -12.71 -15.76 -6.13
N GLU A 126 -11.76 -15.68 -7.04
CA GLU A 126 -11.89 -14.85 -8.25
C GLU A 126 -13.16 -15.20 -9.05
N ALA A 127 -13.47 -16.49 -9.17
CA ALA A 127 -14.67 -16.95 -9.88
C ALA A 127 -15.97 -16.76 -9.08
N ARG A 128 -15.89 -16.73 -7.74
CA ARG A 128 -17.03 -16.59 -6.83
C ARG A 128 -16.65 -15.64 -5.69
N PRO A 129 -16.70 -14.31 -5.92
CA PRO A 129 -16.39 -13.34 -4.88
C PRO A 129 -17.32 -13.48 -3.67
N HIS A 130 -16.80 -13.15 -2.50
CA HIS A 130 -17.55 -13.10 -1.26
C HIS A 130 -18.56 -11.95 -1.30
N THR A 131 -19.79 -12.21 -0.87
CA THR A 131 -20.93 -11.28 -0.97
C THR A 131 -21.44 -10.81 0.40
N ARG A 132 -20.92 -11.38 1.48
CA ARG A 132 -21.21 -11.00 2.86
C ARG A 132 -20.12 -10.09 3.42
N GLN A 133 -20.36 -9.53 4.60
CA GLN A 133 -19.32 -8.84 5.34
C GLN A 133 -18.38 -9.86 5.99
N ALA A 134 -17.07 -9.71 5.76
CA ALA A 134 -16.04 -10.51 6.40
C ALA A 134 -14.98 -9.59 6.98
N VAL A 135 -14.86 -9.58 8.31
CA VAL A 135 -13.92 -8.72 9.03
C VAL A 135 -12.87 -9.56 9.72
N ILE A 136 -11.60 -9.23 9.51
CA ILE A 136 -10.47 -9.72 10.30
C ILE A 136 -9.94 -8.55 11.12
N THR A 137 -9.98 -8.68 12.45
CA THR A 137 -9.44 -7.69 13.39
C THR A 137 -8.18 -8.26 14.05
N LEU A 138 -7.03 -7.63 13.79
CA LEU A 138 -5.72 -7.98 14.32
C LEU A 138 -5.48 -7.27 15.67
N THR A 139 -5.53 -8.01 16.77
CA THR A 139 -5.36 -7.50 18.13
C THR A 139 -3.88 -7.43 18.53
N ASP A 140 -3.60 -6.79 19.68
CA ASP A 140 -2.25 -6.68 20.26
C ASP A 140 -2.31 -6.97 21.77
N THR A 141 -2.93 -8.10 22.12
CA THR A 141 -3.10 -8.53 23.51
C THR A 141 -1.80 -9.03 24.13
N VAL A 142 -0.80 -9.40 23.32
CA VAL A 142 0.58 -9.67 23.73
C VAL A 142 1.53 -8.78 22.92
N PRO A 143 1.86 -7.57 23.42
CA PRO A 143 2.70 -6.63 22.69
C PRO A 143 4.15 -7.10 22.53
N GLY A 144 4.71 -6.87 21.34
CA GLY A 144 6.13 -7.09 21.06
C GLY A 144 6.50 -8.54 20.77
N GLU A 145 5.52 -9.38 20.45
CA GLU A 145 5.81 -10.69 19.86
C GLU A 145 6.53 -10.56 18.51
N ASP A 146 7.30 -11.60 18.18
CA ASP A 146 7.93 -11.71 16.87
C ASP A 146 7.80 -13.13 16.35
N LEU A 147 6.88 -13.32 15.40
CA LEU A 147 6.70 -14.61 14.76
C LEU A 147 7.73 -14.77 13.63
N ASN A 148 8.81 -15.52 13.89
CA ASN A 148 9.84 -15.85 12.91
C ASN A 148 10.41 -14.63 12.18
N THR A 149 10.72 -13.54 12.89
CA THR A 149 11.21 -12.25 12.34
C THR A 149 10.19 -11.46 11.50
N MET A 150 8.98 -12.00 11.33
CA MET A 150 7.89 -11.36 10.59
C MET A 150 7.06 -10.43 11.48
N GLY A 151 7.26 -10.42 12.80
CA GLY A 151 6.62 -9.53 13.75
C GLY A 151 5.34 -10.08 14.37
N ASP A 152 4.59 -9.17 14.98
CA ASP A 152 3.27 -9.35 15.60
C ASP A 152 2.17 -8.75 14.72
N ARG A 153 0.91 -8.96 15.13
CA ARG A 153 -0.23 -8.21 14.60
C ARG A 153 -0.36 -8.28 13.08
N GLY A 154 -0.42 -9.49 12.52
CA GLY A 154 -0.36 -9.63 11.07
C GLY A 154 -1.00 -10.88 10.49
N ILE A 155 -1.08 -10.89 9.15
CA ILE A 155 -1.25 -12.09 8.35
C ILE A 155 0.10 -12.40 7.72
N MET A 156 0.76 -13.45 8.20
CA MET A 156 2.11 -13.82 7.79
C MET A 156 2.06 -15.11 7.01
N LEU A 157 2.65 -15.12 5.81
CA LEU A 157 2.66 -16.29 4.94
C LEU A 157 4.08 -16.82 4.81
N MET A 158 4.25 -18.11 5.10
CA MET A 158 5.47 -18.87 4.85
C MET A 158 5.11 -20.05 3.95
N GLY A 159 5.23 -19.85 2.63
CA GLY A 159 4.77 -20.82 1.63
C GLY A 159 3.25 -20.97 1.51
N GLY A 160 2.48 -20.14 2.22
CA GLY A 160 1.01 -20.19 2.25
C GLY A 160 0.34 -19.43 1.12
N THR A 161 -0.99 -19.52 1.03
CA THR A 161 -1.80 -18.80 0.04
C THR A 161 -2.84 -17.90 0.72
N LEU A 162 -2.84 -16.61 0.36
CA LEU A 162 -3.89 -15.67 0.74
C LEU A 162 -4.77 -15.38 -0.47
N SER A 163 -6.03 -15.81 -0.43
CA SER A 163 -7.02 -15.63 -1.48
C SER A 163 -8.22 -14.86 -0.93
N LEU A 164 -8.31 -13.55 -1.23
CA LEU A 164 -9.40 -12.71 -0.75
C LEU A 164 -10.05 -12.02 -1.95
N HIS A 165 -11.35 -12.25 -2.18
CA HIS A 165 -12.07 -11.70 -3.33
C HIS A 165 -13.42 -11.14 -2.90
N GLY A 166 -13.50 -9.81 -2.76
CA GLY A 166 -14.72 -9.08 -2.44
C GLY A 166 -15.51 -8.67 -3.69
N ASP A 167 -16.68 -8.06 -3.48
CA ASP A 167 -17.69 -7.81 -4.51
C ASP A 167 -17.55 -6.45 -5.22
N ARG A 168 -16.40 -5.77 -5.09
CA ARG A 168 -16.15 -4.44 -5.66
C ARG A 168 -15.06 -4.45 -6.72
N THR A 169 -15.36 -3.85 -7.87
CA THR A 169 -14.44 -3.71 -9.02
C THR A 169 -14.35 -2.28 -9.56
N HIS A 170 -15.39 -1.46 -9.40
CA HIS A 170 -15.38 -0.05 -9.80
C HIS A 170 -14.99 0.85 -8.62
N THR A 171 -13.69 1.09 -8.48
CA THR A 171 -13.14 1.63 -7.23
C THR A 171 -12.99 3.13 -7.19
N TRP A 172 -12.92 3.81 -8.33
CA TRP A 172 -12.86 5.27 -8.37
C TRP A 172 -13.34 5.80 -9.73
N SER A 173 -13.71 7.07 -9.72
CA SER A 173 -14.19 7.83 -10.87
C SER A 173 -13.61 9.25 -10.84
N LYS A 174 -14.04 10.10 -11.77
CA LYS A 174 -13.77 11.53 -11.75
C LYS A 174 -15.07 12.30 -11.68
N LEU A 175 -15.02 13.51 -11.17
CA LEU A 175 -16.16 14.44 -11.24
C LEU A 175 -16.55 14.70 -12.70
N ALA A 176 -17.85 14.71 -13.00
CA ALA A 176 -18.37 15.07 -14.31
C ALA A 176 -18.49 16.59 -14.51
N LYS A 177 -18.57 17.34 -13.40
CA LYS A 177 -18.59 18.80 -13.33
C LYS A 177 -18.03 19.26 -11.98
N THR A 178 -17.62 20.52 -11.88
CA THR A 178 -17.12 21.10 -10.63
C THR A 178 -18.13 20.91 -9.49
N ALA A 179 -17.65 20.42 -8.35
CA ALA A 179 -18.41 20.34 -7.13
C ALA A 179 -18.02 21.52 -6.24
N GLU A 180 -18.93 22.47 -6.07
CA GLU A 180 -18.66 23.68 -5.29
C GLU A 180 -18.61 23.40 -3.78
N ALA A 181 -17.86 24.21 -3.04
CA ALA A 181 -17.93 24.22 -1.59
C ALA A 181 -19.38 24.43 -1.13
N GLY A 182 -19.81 23.69 -0.12
CA GLY A 182 -21.19 23.66 0.35
C GLY A 182 -22.11 22.70 -0.42
N ALA A 183 -21.68 22.11 -1.54
CA ALA A 183 -22.52 21.18 -2.30
C ALA A 183 -22.79 19.89 -1.50
N THR A 184 -24.05 19.44 -1.51
CA THR A 184 -24.49 18.15 -0.95
C THR A 184 -24.76 17.11 -2.04
N ARG A 185 -24.58 17.47 -3.31
CA ARG A 185 -24.72 16.59 -4.45
C ARG A 185 -23.56 16.78 -5.40
N ILE A 186 -22.99 15.68 -5.86
CA ILE A 186 -21.92 15.66 -6.85
C ILE A 186 -22.31 14.74 -8.00
N GLU A 187 -21.72 14.97 -9.16
CA GLU A 187 -21.90 14.13 -10.34
C GLU A 187 -20.53 13.57 -10.73
N VAL A 188 -20.44 12.26 -10.89
CA VAL A 188 -19.22 11.56 -11.33
C VAL A 188 -19.42 11.04 -12.76
N LEU A 189 -18.34 10.62 -13.43
CA LEU A 189 -18.45 10.06 -14.78
C LEU A 189 -19.10 8.68 -14.78
N ASP A 190 -18.93 7.93 -13.71
CA ASP A 190 -19.43 6.57 -13.54
C ASP A 190 -19.50 6.23 -12.05
N ALA A 191 -20.70 5.94 -11.55
CA ALA A 191 -20.95 5.49 -10.19
C ALA A 191 -21.37 4.00 -10.12
N SER A 192 -21.09 3.22 -11.17
CA SER A 192 -21.52 1.82 -11.27
C SER A 192 -21.11 1.00 -10.06
N GLY A 193 -22.09 0.33 -9.44
CA GLY A 193 -21.88 -0.52 -8.27
C GLY A 193 -21.71 0.21 -6.93
N TRP A 194 -21.69 1.55 -6.91
CA TRP A 194 -21.67 2.35 -5.68
C TRP A 194 -23.08 2.39 -5.07
N ARG A 195 -23.15 2.43 -3.75
CA ARG A 195 -24.39 2.22 -2.98
C ARG A 195 -24.51 3.26 -1.87
N ARG A 196 -25.73 3.44 -1.36
CA ARG A 196 -25.96 4.18 -0.12
C ARG A 196 -25.17 3.54 1.02
N GLY A 197 -24.54 4.38 1.84
CA GLY A 197 -23.69 3.96 2.96
C GLY A 197 -22.20 3.81 2.59
N ASP A 198 -21.86 3.83 1.31
CA ASP A 198 -20.47 3.79 0.88
C ASP A 198 -19.72 5.05 1.34
N ALA A 199 -18.52 4.86 1.90
CA ALA A 199 -17.58 5.92 2.15
C ALA A 199 -16.79 6.23 0.87
N ILE A 200 -16.76 7.49 0.49
CA ILE A 200 -15.98 8.01 -0.63
C ILE A 200 -14.99 9.07 -0.15
N VAL A 201 -13.97 9.32 -0.95
CA VAL A 201 -13.05 10.45 -0.80
C VAL A 201 -12.99 11.25 -2.08
N LEU A 202 -13.05 12.57 -1.96
CA LEU A 202 -12.76 13.49 -3.06
C LEU A 202 -11.30 13.95 -2.95
N ALA A 203 -10.54 13.83 -4.03
CA ALA A 203 -9.16 14.32 -4.06
C ALA A 203 -9.14 15.86 -4.03
N SER A 204 -8.11 16.43 -3.40
CA SER A 204 -7.86 17.87 -3.50
C SER A 204 -7.62 18.27 -4.96
N THR A 205 -8.20 19.39 -5.37
CA THR A 205 -7.94 20.01 -6.67
C THR A 205 -7.25 21.38 -6.54
N ASP A 206 -6.62 21.61 -5.39
CA ASP A 206 -5.83 22.81 -5.08
C ASP A 206 -4.40 22.40 -4.67
N PHE A 207 -3.54 23.38 -4.36
CA PHE A 207 -2.16 23.16 -3.93
C PHE A 207 -2.03 22.45 -2.58
N ASP A 208 -3.04 22.55 -1.71
CA ASP A 208 -3.04 21.86 -0.42
C ASP A 208 -3.65 20.46 -0.55
N PRO A 209 -2.83 19.39 -0.44
CA PRO A 209 -3.35 18.02 -0.49
C PRO A 209 -4.27 17.67 0.69
N ARG A 210 -4.32 18.49 1.75
CA ARG A 210 -5.19 18.30 2.93
C ARG A 210 -6.63 18.75 2.72
N GLN A 211 -6.95 19.32 1.56
CA GLN A 211 -8.34 19.60 1.17
C GLN A 211 -9.04 18.37 0.57
N ALA A 212 -8.39 17.21 0.54
CA ALA A 212 -9.08 15.96 0.26
C ALA A 212 -10.03 15.62 1.41
N GLU A 213 -11.25 15.17 1.09
CA GLU A 213 -12.25 14.97 2.14
C GLU A 213 -13.14 13.75 1.93
N LYS A 214 -13.48 13.09 3.06
CA LYS A 214 -14.33 11.91 3.12
C LYS A 214 -15.80 12.30 3.21
N ARG A 215 -16.67 11.56 2.52
CA ARG A 215 -18.13 11.67 2.62
C ARG A 215 -18.78 10.31 2.61
N THR A 216 -19.97 10.21 3.19
CA THR A 216 -20.82 9.03 3.08
C THR A 216 -21.87 9.27 2.01
N VAL A 217 -22.06 8.30 1.12
CA VAL A 217 -23.09 8.37 0.09
C VAL A 217 -24.46 8.16 0.75
N ALA A 218 -25.26 9.22 0.83
CA ALA A 218 -26.63 9.17 1.33
C ALA A 218 -27.62 8.57 0.30
N ALA A 219 -27.39 8.80 -1.00
CA ALA A 219 -28.18 8.21 -2.08
C ALA A 219 -27.41 8.21 -3.42
N VAL A 220 -27.75 7.28 -4.31
CA VAL A 220 -27.23 7.18 -5.68
C VAL A 220 -28.39 7.26 -6.67
N SER A 221 -28.29 8.13 -7.67
CA SER A 221 -29.24 8.23 -8.78
C SER A 221 -28.47 8.39 -10.10
N GLY A 222 -28.37 7.29 -10.86
CA GLY A 222 -27.43 7.21 -11.99
C GLY A 222 -26.01 7.53 -11.51
N ASN A 223 -25.39 8.55 -12.12
CA ASN A 223 -24.05 9.02 -11.74
C ASN A 223 -24.06 10.20 -10.75
N THR A 224 -25.22 10.56 -10.19
CA THR A 224 -25.34 11.58 -9.16
C THR A 224 -25.32 10.96 -7.78
N LEU A 225 -24.44 11.46 -6.92
CA LEU A 225 -24.32 11.06 -5.52
C LEU A 225 -24.85 12.17 -4.63
N THR A 226 -25.73 11.82 -3.70
CA THR A 226 -26.11 12.69 -2.57
C THR A 226 -25.21 12.37 -1.39
N LEU A 227 -24.63 13.39 -0.77
CA LEU A 227 -23.69 13.29 0.33
C LEU A 227 -24.42 13.44 1.68
N ASP A 228 -23.88 12.82 2.72
CA ASP A 228 -24.35 12.94 4.11
C ASP A 228 -24.17 14.34 4.69
N LYS A 229 -23.12 15.05 4.27
CA LYS A 229 -22.80 16.42 4.70
C LYS A 229 -22.23 17.25 3.52
N PRO A 230 -22.42 18.58 3.51
CA PRO A 230 -21.92 19.46 2.45
C PRO A 230 -20.39 19.38 2.34
N LEU A 231 -19.83 19.58 1.15
CA LEU A 231 -18.39 19.71 0.92
C LEU A 231 -17.83 20.95 1.61
N GLU A 232 -16.62 20.83 2.17
CA GLU A 232 -15.91 21.96 2.76
C GLU A 232 -15.13 22.74 1.70
N TYR A 233 -14.65 22.05 0.67
CA TYR A 233 -13.84 22.62 -0.40
C TYR A 233 -14.51 22.49 -1.77
N MET A 234 -14.09 23.33 -2.70
CA MET A 234 -14.43 23.17 -4.11
C MET A 234 -13.52 22.09 -4.72
N HIS A 235 -14.10 21.17 -5.47
CA HIS A 235 -13.39 20.16 -6.24
C HIS A 235 -13.63 20.37 -7.73
N PHE A 236 -12.56 20.69 -8.45
CA PHE A 236 -12.60 21.05 -9.87
C PHE A 236 -13.03 19.87 -10.74
N GLY A 237 -13.92 20.12 -11.70
CA GLY A 237 -14.53 19.05 -12.49
C GLY A 237 -14.58 19.33 -13.98
N ALA A 238 -13.55 19.98 -14.54
CA ALA A 238 -13.48 20.23 -15.98
C ALA A 238 -12.12 19.87 -16.61
N VAL A 239 -12.13 19.69 -17.93
CA VAL A 239 -10.93 19.59 -18.77
C VAL A 239 -10.58 21.00 -19.24
N THR A 240 -9.39 21.50 -18.93
CA THR A 240 -8.95 22.83 -19.36
C THR A 240 -7.65 22.73 -20.13
N PHE A 241 -7.55 23.48 -21.24
CA PHE A 241 -6.38 23.47 -22.13
C PHE A 241 -5.95 22.05 -22.58
N GLY A 242 -6.91 21.13 -22.74
CA GLY A 242 -6.65 19.73 -23.12
C GLY A 242 -6.10 18.84 -22.00
N VAL A 243 -5.96 19.37 -20.78
CA VAL A 243 -5.55 18.61 -19.58
C VAL A 243 -6.78 18.24 -18.77
N ASP A 244 -6.94 16.95 -18.49
CA ASP A 244 -8.02 16.45 -17.64
C ASP A 244 -7.71 16.72 -16.16
N GLN A 245 -8.29 17.78 -15.61
CA GLN A 245 -8.11 18.23 -14.22
C GLN A 245 -9.31 17.89 -13.34
N ARG A 246 -10.22 17.02 -13.81
CA ARG A 246 -11.38 16.58 -13.03
C ARG A 246 -10.91 15.81 -11.80
N GLY A 247 -11.27 16.31 -10.62
CA GLY A 247 -10.97 15.70 -9.33
C GLY A 247 -11.46 14.27 -9.27
N GLU A 248 -10.58 13.39 -8.82
CA GLU A 248 -10.88 11.99 -8.59
C GLU A 248 -11.77 11.79 -7.36
N VAL A 249 -12.70 10.85 -7.47
CA VAL A 249 -13.56 10.40 -6.37
C VAL A 249 -13.32 8.91 -6.17
N GLY A 250 -12.78 8.53 -5.01
CA GLY A 250 -12.42 7.15 -4.69
C GLY A 250 -13.38 6.51 -3.70
N LEU A 251 -13.75 5.25 -3.95
CA LEU A 251 -14.58 4.41 -3.07
C LEU A 251 -13.71 3.69 -2.03
N LEU A 252 -13.96 3.94 -0.76
CA LEU A 252 -13.20 3.38 0.37
C LEU A 252 -13.85 2.12 0.99
N THR A 253 -15.15 1.92 0.84
CA THR A 253 -15.86 0.77 1.44
C THR A 253 -15.65 -0.53 0.67
N ARG A 254 -15.30 -1.62 1.36
CA ARG A 254 -15.37 -3.00 0.83
C ARG A 254 -16.06 -3.93 1.81
N ASN A 255 -16.55 -5.07 1.31
CA ASN A 255 -17.23 -6.06 2.14
C ASN A 255 -16.26 -6.98 2.91
N ILE A 256 -15.05 -7.18 2.39
CA ILE A 256 -13.96 -7.83 3.11
C ILE A 256 -13.07 -6.74 3.70
N ARG A 257 -12.86 -6.76 5.01
CA ARG A 257 -12.00 -5.81 5.72
C ARG A 257 -10.96 -6.53 6.56
N VAL A 258 -9.71 -6.09 6.47
CA VAL A 258 -8.63 -6.46 7.39
C VAL A 258 -8.16 -5.19 8.09
N GLN A 259 -8.16 -5.21 9.42
CA GLN A 259 -7.85 -4.04 10.22
C GLN A 259 -7.11 -4.41 11.50
N ALA A 260 -6.38 -3.47 12.10
CA ALA A 260 -6.02 -3.60 13.51
C ALA A 260 -7.18 -3.18 14.43
N SER A 261 -7.12 -3.62 15.69
CA SER A 261 -7.94 -3.04 16.76
C SER A 261 -7.65 -1.54 16.97
N GLU A 262 -8.59 -0.85 17.62
CA GLU A 262 -8.63 0.62 17.69
C GLU A 262 -7.42 1.24 18.42
N ASP A 263 -6.78 0.51 19.33
CA ASP A 263 -5.57 0.96 20.04
C ASP A 263 -4.42 1.33 19.08
N ALA A 264 -4.41 0.79 17.86
CA ALA A 264 -3.43 1.12 16.84
C ALA A 264 -3.43 2.61 16.45
N GLU A 265 -4.53 3.33 16.64
CA GLU A 265 -4.61 4.79 16.41
C GLU A 265 -3.75 5.59 17.38
N GLN A 266 -3.55 5.06 18.59
CA GLN A 266 -2.76 5.70 19.64
C GLN A 266 -1.29 5.29 19.53
N THR A 267 -1.03 4.02 19.21
CA THR A 267 0.32 3.44 19.18
C THR A 267 0.99 3.56 17.81
N TYR A 268 0.23 3.84 16.75
CA TYR A 268 0.65 3.77 15.35
C TYR A 268 1.24 2.40 14.95
N ARG A 269 0.90 1.35 15.69
CA ARG A 269 1.25 -0.04 15.41
C ARG A 269 0.04 -0.77 14.86
N GLY A 270 -0.22 -0.57 13.57
CA GLY A 270 -1.32 -1.25 12.87
C GLY A 270 -1.01 -2.69 12.49
N GLY A 271 -1.97 -3.32 11.83
CA GLY A 271 -1.84 -4.67 11.32
C GLY A 271 -0.96 -4.72 10.07
N HIS A 272 -0.36 -5.85 9.73
CA HIS A 272 0.41 -5.96 8.49
C HIS A 272 0.18 -7.29 7.75
N ILE A 273 0.51 -7.34 6.46
CA ILE A 273 0.48 -8.57 5.68
C ILE A 273 1.86 -8.75 5.05
N MET A 274 2.48 -9.92 5.28
CA MET A 274 3.80 -10.24 4.75
C MET A 274 3.79 -11.61 4.08
N ALA A 275 4.09 -11.63 2.79
CA ALA A 275 4.26 -12.83 2.00
C ALA A 275 5.75 -13.12 1.80
N MET A 276 6.25 -14.16 2.48
CA MET A 276 7.62 -14.66 2.32
C MET A 276 7.73 -15.56 1.10
N ALA A 277 8.95 -15.87 0.67
CA ALA A 277 9.28 -16.81 -0.41
C ALA A 277 8.37 -18.06 -0.42
N GLY A 278 7.92 -18.45 -1.62
CA GLY A 278 7.00 -19.58 -1.84
C GLY A 278 5.52 -19.27 -1.59
N SER A 279 5.19 -18.09 -1.05
CA SER A 279 3.79 -17.70 -0.81
C SER A 279 3.08 -17.21 -2.06
N LYS A 280 1.75 -17.28 -2.06
CA LYS A 280 0.87 -16.78 -3.13
C LYS A 280 -0.15 -15.79 -2.58
N VAL A 281 -0.33 -14.67 -3.26
CA VAL A 281 -1.25 -13.61 -2.88
C VAL A 281 -2.16 -13.25 -4.04
N GLN A 282 -3.47 -13.40 -3.83
CA GLN A 282 -4.52 -13.06 -4.80
C GLN A 282 -5.61 -12.30 -4.04
N VAL A 283 -5.48 -10.98 -4.00
CA VAL A 283 -6.35 -10.11 -3.21
C VAL A 283 -7.08 -9.16 -4.15
N SER A 284 -8.42 -9.16 -4.13
CA SER A 284 -9.25 -8.25 -4.89
C SER A 284 -10.42 -7.73 -4.07
N GLY A 285 -10.69 -6.42 -4.11
CA GLY A 285 -11.90 -5.85 -3.50
C GLY A 285 -11.89 -5.92 -1.97
N VAL A 286 -10.74 -5.72 -1.33
CA VAL A 286 -10.54 -5.75 0.12
C VAL A 286 -10.25 -4.35 0.67
N GLU A 287 -10.75 -4.04 1.85
CA GLU A 287 -10.43 -2.83 2.61
C GLU A 287 -9.35 -3.13 3.65
N LEU A 288 -8.27 -2.33 3.65
CA LEU A 288 -7.17 -2.40 4.59
C LEU A 288 -7.10 -1.07 5.36
N THR A 289 -7.43 -1.08 6.65
CA THR A 289 -7.49 0.14 7.49
C THR A 289 -6.83 -0.06 8.86
N ARG A 290 -6.24 0.98 9.44
CA ARG A 290 -5.36 0.86 10.63
C ARG A 290 -4.25 -0.18 10.41
N MET A 291 -3.66 -0.16 9.23
CA MET A 291 -2.61 -1.09 8.80
C MET A 291 -1.25 -0.40 8.67
N GLY A 292 -0.18 -1.19 8.66
CA GLY A 292 1.22 -0.76 8.73
C GLY A 292 1.64 -0.43 10.16
N GLN A 293 2.91 -0.64 10.48
CA GLN A 293 3.48 -0.22 11.76
C GLN A 293 4.52 0.87 11.51
N HIS A 294 4.36 2.02 12.15
CA HIS A 294 5.31 3.12 12.02
C HIS A 294 6.68 2.72 12.61
N LEU A 295 7.79 3.25 12.06
CA LEU A 295 9.18 2.98 12.46
C LEU A 295 9.62 1.49 12.53
N THR A 296 8.74 0.54 12.25
CA THR A 296 9.07 -0.89 12.15
C THR A 296 9.27 -1.23 10.68
N LEU A 297 10.49 -1.62 10.32
CA LEU A 297 10.81 -2.00 8.95
C LEU A 297 9.94 -3.19 8.51
N ALA A 298 9.58 -3.23 7.22
CA ALA A 298 8.87 -4.34 6.58
C ALA A 298 7.40 -4.59 7.03
N ARG A 299 6.84 -3.79 7.95
CA ARG A 299 5.46 -3.93 8.42
C ARG A 299 4.50 -3.01 7.66
N TYR A 300 3.99 -3.51 6.54
CA TYR A 300 3.12 -2.77 5.62
C TYR A 300 1.74 -3.44 5.50
N PRO A 301 0.67 -2.70 5.14
CA PRO A 301 -0.63 -3.26 4.81
C PRO A 301 -0.57 -4.41 3.80
N MET A 302 0.33 -4.33 2.81
CA MET A 302 0.65 -5.44 1.90
C MET A 302 2.14 -5.45 1.54
N HIS A 303 2.81 -6.58 1.78
CA HIS A 303 4.23 -6.74 1.49
C HIS A 303 4.55 -8.10 0.84
N TRP A 304 5.04 -8.08 -0.40
CA TRP A 304 5.76 -9.24 -0.97
C TRP A 304 7.24 -9.11 -0.64
N HIS A 305 7.77 -10.07 0.11
CA HIS A 305 9.15 -10.06 0.59
C HIS A 305 9.95 -11.20 -0.04
N LEU A 306 10.79 -10.84 -1.02
CA LEU A 306 11.76 -11.73 -1.67
C LEU A 306 11.12 -12.99 -2.29
N ILE A 307 9.99 -12.83 -2.98
CA ILE A 307 9.29 -13.95 -3.62
C ILE A 307 10.03 -14.46 -4.86
N GLY A 308 10.83 -13.61 -5.50
CA GLY A 308 11.36 -13.89 -6.84
C GLY A 308 10.26 -13.71 -7.88
N GLU A 309 9.73 -14.81 -8.42
CA GLU A 309 8.71 -14.77 -9.49
C GLU A 309 7.28 -14.73 -8.94
N GLY A 310 6.63 -13.57 -9.05
CA GLY A 310 5.28 -13.31 -8.58
C GLY A 310 4.19 -13.36 -9.65
N GLN A 311 4.45 -13.93 -10.83
CA GLN A 311 3.48 -14.01 -11.92
C GLN A 311 2.15 -14.60 -11.46
N GLY A 312 1.05 -13.89 -11.75
CA GLY A 312 -0.31 -14.27 -11.35
C GLY A 312 -0.71 -13.87 -9.92
N GLN A 313 0.20 -13.23 -9.16
CA GLN A 313 -0.12 -12.64 -7.86
C GLN A 313 -0.53 -11.17 -8.03
N TYR A 314 -1.46 -10.72 -7.18
CA TYR A 314 -2.02 -9.38 -7.29
C TYR A 314 -2.66 -8.84 -6.02
N ILE A 315 -2.70 -7.51 -5.97
CA ILE A 315 -3.68 -6.75 -5.17
C ILE A 315 -4.47 -5.82 -6.11
N LYS A 316 -5.78 -6.05 -6.20
CA LYS A 316 -6.67 -5.33 -7.11
C LYS A 316 -7.85 -4.72 -6.39
N ASN A 317 -8.37 -3.63 -6.92
CA ASN A 317 -9.64 -3.06 -6.48
C ASN A 317 -9.72 -2.76 -4.96
N ALA A 318 -8.58 -2.68 -4.26
CA ALA A 318 -8.55 -2.54 -2.82
C ALA A 318 -8.81 -1.08 -2.41
N ALA A 319 -9.24 -0.91 -1.17
CA ALA A 319 -9.21 0.37 -0.48
C ALA A 319 -8.17 0.28 0.63
N ILE A 320 -7.16 1.15 0.63
CA ILE A 320 -6.07 1.13 1.63
C ILE A 320 -5.97 2.51 2.26
N HIS A 321 -6.46 2.69 3.47
CA HIS A 321 -6.56 4.01 4.07
C HIS A 321 -6.30 4.04 5.56
N ASP A 322 -6.02 5.24 6.07
CA ASP A 322 -5.73 5.47 7.49
C ASP A 322 -4.63 4.52 7.99
N THR A 323 -3.52 4.47 7.25
CA THR A 323 -2.38 3.58 7.51
C THR A 323 -1.28 4.31 8.29
N TYR A 324 -0.49 3.55 9.04
CA TYR A 324 0.67 4.05 9.79
C TYR A 324 2.00 3.77 9.11
N SER A 325 1.97 3.18 7.91
CA SER A 325 3.13 2.97 7.04
C SER A 325 2.73 2.95 5.56
N ARG A 326 3.72 2.74 4.68
CA ARG A 326 3.59 2.61 3.22
C ARG A 326 2.54 1.56 2.88
N CYS A 327 1.79 1.71 1.79
CA CYS A 327 0.64 0.85 1.49
C CYS A 327 1.04 -0.52 0.94
N VAL A 328 1.53 -0.55 -0.31
CA VAL A 328 1.87 -1.77 -1.04
C VAL A 328 3.37 -1.74 -1.33
N THR A 329 4.07 -2.69 -0.74
CA THR A 329 5.52 -2.87 -0.89
C THR A 329 5.80 -4.14 -1.68
N VAL A 330 6.58 -3.99 -2.75
CA VAL A 330 7.10 -5.10 -3.56
C VAL A 330 8.62 -5.08 -3.42
N HIS A 331 9.16 -6.08 -2.74
CA HIS A 331 10.59 -6.17 -2.40
C HIS A 331 11.15 -7.47 -2.97
N GLY A 332 12.17 -7.37 -3.83
CA GLY A 332 12.85 -8.50 -4.46
C GLY A 332 11.90 -9.47 -5.16
N THR A 333 10.83 -8.91 -5.75
CA THR A 333 9.72 -9.66 -6.33
C THR A 333 9.38 -9.09 -7.70
N ASN A 334 9.22 -9.96 -8.69
CA ASN A 334 8.96 -9.66 -10.10
C ASN A 334 7.52 -10.01 -10.50
N ASN A 335 7.04 -9.39 -11.58
CA ASN A 335 5.84 -9.81 -12.31
C ASN A 335 4.52 -9.81 -11.51
N VAL A 336 4.41 -9.05 -10.42
CA VAL A 336 3.13 -8.87 -9.69
C VAL A 336 2.28 -7.75 -10.28
N THR A 337 0.97 -7.80 -10.03
CA THR A 337 0.03 -6.76 -10.45
C THR A 337 -0.57 -6.00 -9.26
N VAL A 338 -0.36 -4.69 -9.22
CA VAL A 338 -0.99 -3.74 -8.29
C VAL A 338 -1.92 -2.85 -9.10
N GLU A 339 -3.22 -3.10 -9.03
CA GLU A 339 -4.17 -2.50 -9.99
C GLU A 339 -5.45 -1.94 -9.35
N ASN A 340 -5.88 -0.76 -9.81
CA ASN A 340 -7.18 -0.18 -9.50
C ASN A 340 -7.46 -0.02 -7.99
N ASN A 341 -6.41 0.19 -7.20
CA ASN A 341 -6.52 0.41 -5.76
C ASN A 341 -6.75 1.89 -5.45
N VAL A 342 -7.55 2.19 -4.43
CA VAL A 342 -7.75 3.54 -3.91
C VAL A 342 -7.08 3.65 -2.56
N THR A 343 -6.24 4.67 -2.37
CA THR A 343 -5.55 4.88 -1.11
C THR A 343 -5.74 6.28 -0.59
N TYR A 344 -5.87 6.40 0.73
CA TYR A 344 -6.19 7.67 1.38
C TYR A 344 -5.59 7.80 2.77
N ASN A 345 -5.07 8.97 3.11
CA ASN A 345 -4.61 9.28 4.47
C ASN A 345 -3.53 8.31 4.97
N THR A 346 -2.54 8.03 4.12
CA THR A 346 -1.53 6.99 4.34
C THR A 346 -0.19 7.60 4.75
N VAL A 347 0.61 6.92 5.57
CA VAL A 347 1.96 7.40 5.94
C VAL A 347 3.00 6.91 4.92
N GLY A 348 3.85 7.81 4.44
CA GLY A 348 4.92 7.50 3.49
C GLY A 348 4.44 7.26 2.06
N HIS A 349 5.37 6.84 1.20
CA HIS A 349 5.06 6.47 -0.20
C HIS A 349 4.09 5.29 -0.22
N CYS A 350 2.99 5.42 -0.94
CA CYS A 350 1.95 4.40 -0.89
C CYS A 350 2.30 3.16 -1.72
N PHE A 351 2.74 3.33 -2.97
CA PHE A 351 3.21 2.24 -3.83
C PHE A 351 4.74 2.27 -3.89
N PHE A 352 5.39 1.18 -3.52
CA PHE A 352 6.83 1.16 -3.24
C PHE A 352 7.50 -0.10 -3.81
N LEU A 353 8.59 0.11 -4.56
CA LEU A 353 9.57 -0.90 -4.94
C LEU A 353 10.82 -0.65 -4.10
N GLU A 354 11.37 -1.69 -3.46
CA GLU A 354 12.37 -1.49 -2.41
C GLU A 354 13.80 -1.38 -2.95
N ASP A 355 14.23 -2.35 -3.75
CA ASP A 355 15.66 -2.52 -4.09
C ASP A 355 16.03 -2.09 -5.51
N ALA A 356 15.04 -1.75 -6.34
CA ALA A 356 15.18 -1.45 -7.77
C ALA A 356 15.69 -2.64 -8.64
N VAL A 357 15.72 -3.85 -8.08
CA VAL A 357 15.98 -5.10 -8.81
C VAL A 357 14.69 -5.74 -9.32
N GLU A 358 13.54 -5.23 -8.87
CA GLU A 358 12.22 -5.76 -9.19
C GLU A 358 11.81 -5.40 -10.64
N THR A 359 11.45 -6.39 -11.43
CA THR A 359 11.13 -6.24 -12.86
C THR A 359 9.74 -6.76 -13.21
N GLY A 360 9.15 -6.24 -14.29
CA GLY A 360 7.86 -6.72 -14.81
C GLY A 360 6.63 -6.42 -13.95
N ASN A 361 6.79 -5.78 -12.79
CA ASN A 361 5.68 -5.39 -11.93
C ASN A 361 4.81 -4.32 -12.59
N GLN A 362 3.50 -4.47 -12.46
CA GLN A 362 2.52 -3.58 -13.08
C GLN A 362 1.79 -2.76 -12.01
N PHE A 363 1.87 -1.44 -12.12
CA PHE A 363 1.12 -0.49 -11.29
C PHE A 363 0.11 0.24 -12.17
N VAL A 364 -1.14 -0.25 -12.21
CA VAL A 364 -2.12 0.16 -13.21
C VAL A 364 -3.33 0.80 -12.54
N ARG A 365 -3.69 2.03 -12.95
CA ARG A 365 -4.92 2.72 -12.48
C ARG A 365 -5.07 2.83 -10.95
N ASN A 366 -3.98 2.89 -10.20
CA ASN A 366 -4.05 3.13 -8.76
C ASN A 366 -4.24 4.62 -8.48
N LEU A 367 -5.12 4.94 -7.53
CA LEU A 367 -5.40 6.29 -7.06
C LEU A 367 -4.80 6.47 -5.67
N GLY A 368 -3.85 7.39 -5.52
CA GLY A 368 -3.25 7.74 -4.24
C GLY A 368 -3.61 9.15 -3.80
N ILE A 369 -4.25 9.29 -2.64
CA ILE A 369 -4.73 10.58 -2.12
C ILE A 369 -4.11 10.81 -0.73
N GLN A 370 -3.57 12.00 -0.50
CA GLN A 370 -3.12 12.46 0.81
C GLN A 370 -2.13 11.50 1.51
N THR A 371 -0.93 11.36 0.94
CA THR A 371 0.20 10.77 1.67
C THR A 371 0.72 11.75 2.72
N LYS A 372 0.99 11.27 3.92
CA LYS A 372 1.47 12.05 5.06
C LYS A 372 2.92 11.67 5.40
N CYS A 373 3.61 12.60 6.05
CA CYS A 373 4.85 12.27 6.73
C CYS A 373 4.59 11.35 7.92
N HIS A 374 5.67 10.93 8.53
CA HIS A 374 5.66 10.16 9.76
C HIS A 374 4.80 10.82 10.85
N PRO A 375 3.99 10.07 11.61
CA PRO A 375 3.12 10.64 12.63
C PRO A 375 3.87 11.23 13.84
N THR A 376 5.07 10.72 14.14
CA THR A 376 5.87 11.14 15.31
C THR A 376 7.17 11.88 14.97
N LEU A 377 7.48 12.08 13.68
CA LEU A 377 8.70 12.79 13.27
C LEU A 377 8.34 14.01 12.41
N PRO A 378 9.13 15.10 12.46
CA PRO A 378 8.90 16.26 11.61
C PRO A 378 8.85 15.90 10.13
N CYS A 379 7.94 16.54 9.39
CA CYS A 379 7.98 16.57 7.93
C CYS A 379 9.25 17.29 7.46
N GLY A 380 10.34 16.56 7.24
CA GLY A 380 11.52 17.11 6.59
C GLY A 380 11.37 17.12 5.08
N ALA A 381 11.78 18.20 4.41
CA ALA A 381 12.18 18.09 3.02
C ALA A 381 13.35 17.11 2.98
N ALA A 382 13.20 16.00 2.26
CA ALA A 382 14.34 15.13 1.96
C ALA A 382 15.38 16.00 1.24
N SER A 383 16.40 16.44 1.96
CA SER A 383 17.54 17.10 1.33
C SER A 383 18.22 16.05 0.47
N PRO A 384 18.35 16.24 -0.86
CA PRO A 384 19.11 15.33 -1.68
C PRO A 384 20.57 15.42 -1.19
N ALA A 385 21.09 14.30 -0.69
CA ALA A 385 22.48 14.14 -0.26
C ALA A 385 22.98 15.08 0.86
N ARG A 386 22.67 14.74 2.11
CA ARG A 386 23.59 15.05 3.22
C ARG A 386 23.61 13.98 4.32
N ALA A 387 23.52 12.71 3.94
CA ALA A 387 24.10 11.64 4.74
C ALA A 387 25.64 11.72 4.60
N ARG A 388 26.26 12.67 5.30
CA ARG A 388 27.72 12.68 5.47
C ARG A 388 28.10 11.53 6.41
N SER A 389 28.48 10.42 5.79
CA SER A 389 29.65 9.61 6.16
C SER A 389 29.96 9.43 7.65
N ARG A 390 29.59 8.28 8.19
CA ARG A 390 30.45 7.52 9.09
C ARG A 390 30.54 6.07 8.60
N SER A 391 31.19 5.88 7.46
CA SER A 391 31.84 4.62 7.15
C SER A 391 33.24 4.93 6.63
N CYS A 392 34.22 4.36 7.33
CA CYS A 392 35.63 4.47 7.02
C CYS A 392 35.94 3.43 5.94
N PHE A 393 36.09 3.85 4.68
CA PHE A 393 36.75 3.06 3.63
C PHE A 393 37.50 3.99 2.66
N PRO A 394 38.69 3.62 2.15
CA PRO A 394 39.58 4.54 1.46
C PRO A 394 39.13 4.83 0.02
N ARG A 395 39.30 6.08 -0.41
CA ARG A 395 39.09 6.57 -1.78
C ARG A 395 40.09 5.93 -2.74
N THR A 396 39.60 5.24 -3.77
CA THR A 396 40.28 5.17 -5.07
C THR A 396 39.54 6.05 -6.07
N THR A 397 40.27 7.01 -6.63
CA THR A 397 39.75 8.00 -7.58
C THR A 397 39.74 7.43 -9.00
N ARG A 398 38.59 7.50 -9.69
CA ARG A 398 38.58 7.54 -11.15
C ARG A 398 37.57 8.59 -11.61
N ARG A 399 38.08 9.65 -12.21
CA ARG A 399 37.33 10.71 -12.88
C ARG A 399 36.52 10.14 -14.03
N GLN A 400 35.24 10.47 -14.12
CA GLN A 400 34.56 10.66 -15.42
C GLN A 400 33.43 11.68 -15.32
N ARG A 401 33.08 12.20 -16.49
CA ARG A 401 32.64 13.57 -16.79
C ARG A 401 31.22 13.92 -16.38
N SER A 402 31.03 15.22 -16.20
CA SER A 402 29.81 15.99 -16.00
C SER A 402 28.64 15.61 -16.91
N GLY A 403 27.50 15.30 -16.29
CA GLY A 403 26.15 15.45 -16.86
C GLY A 403 25.27 16.15 -15.84
N SER A 404 24.57 17.20 -16.25
CA SER A 404 23.68 18.01 -15.40
C SER A 404 22.52 17.17 -14.83
N PRO A 405 22.13 17.36 -13.57
CA PRO A 405 20.98 16.66 -13.00
C PRO A 405 19.66 17.29 -13.47
N ILE A 406 18.79 16.46 -14.06
CA ILE A 406 17.37 16.75 -14.29
C ILE A 406 16.63 16.48 -12.97
N PRO A 407 15.84 17.42 -12.42
CA PRO A 407 15.03 17.15 -11.25
C PRO A 407 13.84 16.26 -11.63
N THR A 408 13.77 15.05 -11.06
CA THR A 408 12.63 14.15 -11.21
C THR A 408 11.54 14.52 -10.20
N THR A 409 10.57 15.32 -10.62
CA THR A 409 9.20 15.24 -10.13
C THR A 409 8.54 14.06 -10.84
N SER A 410 8.26 12.95 -10.15
CA SER A 410 7.58 11.81 -10.79
C SER A 410 6.07 12.08 -10.86
N THR A 411 5.64 12.81 -11.87
CA THR A 411 4.28 12.67 -12.42
C THR A 411 4.37 11.62 -13.52
N ALA A 412 3.97 10.38 -13.22
CA ALA A 412 3.88 9.33 -14.22
C ALA A 412 2.75 9.67 -15.20
N THR A 413 3.12 10.16 -16.39
CA THR A 413 2.20 10.34 -17.52
C THR A 413 2.31 9.10 -18.41
N THR A 414 1.25 8.31 -18.50
CA THR A 414 1.17 7.18 -19.44
C THR A 414 1.18 7.69 -20.88
N SER A 415 2.26 7.46 -21.62
CA SER A 415 2.26 7.56 -23.08
C SER A 415 1.99 6.18 -23.69
N ARG A 416 0.95 6.13 -24.53
CA ARG A 416 0.55 4.96 -25.29
C ARG A 416 1.07 5.16 -26.71
N ARG A 417 1.81 4.18 -27.27
CA ARG A 417 1.65 3.59 -28.62
C ARG A 417 2.95 2.98 -29.14
N GLY A 418 2.78 1.92 -29.93
CA GLY A 418 3.78 1.48 -30.90
C GLY A 418 3.42 0.16 -31.57
N ARG A 419 2.41 0.15 -32.46
CA ARG A 419 2.27 -0.91 -33.48
C ARG A 419 3.36 -0.71 -34.52
N THR A 420 3.94 -1.83 -34.95
CA THR A 420 4.98 -1.96 -35.96
C THR A 420 4.53 -1.51 -37.35
N TRP A 421 5.35 -0.72 -38.03
CA TRP A 421 5.37 -0.59 -39.49
C TRP A 421 6.82 -0.51 -39.97
N SER A 422 7.14 -1.31 -40.97
CA SER A 422 8.44 -1.44 -41.65
C SER A 422 8.73 -0.23 -42.54
N ALA A 423 9.94 0.32 -42.47
CA ALA A 423 10.44 1.31 -43.42
C ALA A 423 11.47 0.68 -44.36
N SER A 424 11.25 0.80 -45.67
CA SER A 424 12.29 0.75 -46.70
C SER A 424 12.57 2.18 -47.17
N GLY A 425 13.85 2.51 -47.38
CA GLY A 425 14.35 3.88 -47.49
C GLY A 425 14.53 4.46 -48.89
N SER A 426 15.01 5.71 -48.88
CA SER A 426 15.61 6.55 -49.96
C SER A 426 14.72 7.71 -50.48
N PRO A 427 15.29 8.83 -51.01
CA PRO A 427 15.57 10.04 -50.23
C PRO A 427 14.97 11.36 -50.81
N CYS A 428 15.04 12.43 -50.03
CA CYS A 428 14.57 13.81 -50.33
C CYS A 428 15.31 14.50 -51.51
N PRO A 429 14.71 15.57 -52.07
CA PRO A 429 15.47 16.69 -52.61
C PRO A 429 15.18 18.05 -51.93
N ASN A 430 16.24 18.88 -51.97
CA ASN A 430 16.47 20.21 -51.41
C ASN A 430 15.50 21.33 -51.84
N ILE A 431 15.26 22.31 -50.96
CA ILE A 431 15.06 23.73 -51.34
C ILE A 431 15.80 24.66 -50.35
N ARG A 432 16.50 25.64 -50.92
CA ARG A 432 17.38 26.67 -50.31
C ARG A 432 16.61 27.79 -49.56
N PRO A 433 17.27 28.57 -48.68
CA PRO A 433 16.64 29.65 -47.91
C PRO A 433 16.71 31.01 -48.64
N ALA A 434 15.73 31.87 -48.41
CA ALA A 434 15.77 33.28 -48.76
C ALA A 434 15.28 34.16 -47.60
N SER A 435 16.00 35.26 -47.42
CA SER A 435 15.98 36.22 -46.32
C SER A 435 14.95 37.36 -46.48
N SER A 436 14.59 37.97 -45.35
CA SER A 436 14.77 39.41 -45.04
C SER A 436 13.54 40.23 -44.63
N LYS A 437 13.78 40.95 -43.51
CA LYS A 437 13.38 42.33 -43.14
C LYS A 437 11.94 42.66 -42.72
N ALA A 438 11.89 43.20 -41.50
CA ALA A 438 10.83 43.99 -40.89
C ALA A 438 10.74 45.42 -41.47
N PRO A 439 9.69 46.18 -41.08
CA PRO A 439 9.95 47.50 -40.50
C PRO A 439 9.13 47.85 -39.24
N THR A 440 9.65 48.84 -38.54
CA THR A 440 9.25 49.48 -37.27
C THR A 440 8.54 50.84 -37.47
N SER A 441 7.61 51.22 -36.57
CA SER A 441 7.37 52.61 -36.05
C SER A 441 6.30 52.60 -34.92
N ALA A 442 6.62 52.87 -33.65
CA ALA A 442 6.53 54.14 -32.87
C ALA A 442 5.08 54.69 -32.61
N ARG A 443 4.50 54.60 -31.39
CA ARG A 443 4.41 55.59 -30.25
C ARG A 443 3.61 56.89 -30.61
N THR A 444 2.60 57.45 -29.89
CA THR A 444 2.23 57.57 -28.45
C THR A 444 0.76 58.16 -28.29
N PRO A 445 0.24 58.75 -27.18
CA PRO A 445 -0.95 58.30 -26.41
C PRO A 445 -2.18 59.28 -26.37
N GLY A 446 -3.31 58.87 -25.76
CA GLY A 446 -4.30 59.85 -25.24
C GLY A 446 -5.75 59.39 -24.96
N ARG A 447 -6.09 59.35 -23.66
CA ARG A 447 -7.33 59.83 -22.99
C ARG A 447 -8.73 59.19 -23.19
N ALA A 448 -9.30 58.92 -22.00
CA ALA A 448 -10.66 59.23 -21.51
C ALA A 448 -11.78 58.17 -21.60
N ALA A 449 -12.29 57.84 -20.41
CA ALA A 449 -13.53 57.10 -20.13
C ALA A 449 -14.80 57.92 -20.47
N PRO A 450 -15.98 57.28 -20.40
CA PRO A 450 -16.86 57.64 -19.29
C PRO A 450 -17.56 56.45 -18.59
N ARG A 451 -18.01 56.74 -17.36
CA ARG A 451 -18.91 55.96 -16.49
C ARG A 451 -20.38 56.16 -16.92
N CYS A 452 -21.23 55.15 -16.66
CA CYS A 452 -22.64 55.22 -16.25
C CYS A 452 -23.00 53.83 -15.67
N ALA A 453 -23.22 53.64 -14.37
CA ALA A 453 -24.36 54.01 -13.52
C ALA A 453 -25.58 53.08 -13.63
N SER A 454 -25.78 52.37 -12.51
CA SER A 454 -26.95 51.69 -11.92
C SER A 454 -28.37 51.92 -12.48
N SER A 455 -29.18 50.85 -12.43
CA SER A 455 -30.56 50.94 -11.94
C SER A 455 -30.98 49.64 -11.24
N ALA A 456 -31.25 49.74 -9.94
CA ALA A 456 -32.01 48.77 -9.16
C ALA A 456 -33.51 48.98 -9.40
N ALA A 457 -34.29 47.89 -9.44
CA ALA A 457 -35.75 47.95 -9.36
C ALA A 457 -36.26 46.77 -8.54
N THR A 458 -36.66 47.07 -7.31
CA THR A 458 -37.54 46.27 -6.44
C THR A 458 -38.99 46.47 -6.89
N PRO A 459 -39.86 45.44 -6.75
CA PRO A 459 -41.25 45.72 -6.40
C PRO A 459 -41.64 45.09 -5.06
N ARG A 460 -42.58 45.79 -4.44
CA ARG A 460 -43.13 45.62 -3.10
C ARG A 460 -44.05 44.38 -2.99
N THR A 461 -44.13 43.89 -1.77
CA THR A 461 -45.21 43.08 -1.19
C THR A 461 -46.60 43.69 -1.38
N PRO A 462 -47.64 42.85 -1.29
CA PRO A 462 -48.85 43.18 -0.56
C PRO A 462 -49.08 42.24 0.63
N THR A 463 -49.71 42.81 1.64
CA THR A 463 -50.14 42.24 2.91
C THR A 463 -51.46 41.45 2.82
N SER A 464 -51.55 40.40 3.64
CA SER A 464 -52.70 39.85 4.40
C SER A 464 -54.02 39.49 3.69
N THR A 465 -54.49 38.25 3.83
CA THR A 465 -55.52 37.80 4.81
C THR A 465 -55.88 36.33 4.56
N ASP A 466 -56.25 35.66 5.66
CA ASP A 466 -56.66 34.25 5.87
C ASP A 466 -55.61 33.12 5.83
#